data_AF-A0A1V5IM97-F1
#
_entry.id   AF-A0A1V5IM97-F1
#
_cell.length_a   1.000
_cell.length_b   1.000
_cell.length_c   1.000
_cell.angle_alpha   90.00
_cell.angle_beta   90.00
_cell.angle_gamma   90.00
#
_symmetry.space_group_name_H-M   'P 1'
#
loop_
_entity.id
_entity.type
_entity.pdbx_description
1 polymer ?
#
loop_
_entity_poly.entity_id
_entity_poly.type
_entity_poly.pdbx_seq_one_letter_code
_entity_poly.pdbx_strand_id
1 'polypeptide(L)' 'MGDNSQGSPANLSDDKTIIHVLEKEYQELPHIILSNQCDAFLYIIDAVLEGNMVTVTLGISQVYTASEPAYTLIALAK' A
#
# COMPACT_ATOMS: atom_id res chain seq x y z
N MET A 1 8.36 -12.19 9.37
CA MET A 1 8.97 -11.38 8.30
C MET A 1 8.28 -11.67 6.98
N GLY A 2 7.88 -10.62 6.23
CA GLY A 2 7.55 -10.69 4.80
C GLY A 2 6.13 -11.17 4.51
N ASP A 3 5.15 -10.29 4.65
CA ASP A 3 4.02 -10.36 3.72
C ASP A 3 4.35 -9.44 2.54
N ASN A 4 4.06 -9.91 1.33
CA ASN A 4 4.37 -9.21 0.08
C ASN A 4 3.08 -9.15 -0.72
N SER A 5 2.28 -8.13 -0.50
CA SER A 5 1.13 -7.88 -1.35
C SER A 5 1.55 -7.00 -2.53
N GLN A 6 1.09 -7.35 -3.73
CA GLN A 6 1.51 -6.70 -4.98
C GLN A 6 0.31 -6.04 -5.67
N GLY A 7 0.42 -4.72 -5.87
CA GLY A 7 -0.49 -3.96 -6.73
C GLY A 7 -1.91 -3.78 -6.19
N SER A 8 -2.70 -3.03 -6.96
CA SER A 8 -4.12 -2.76 -6.72
C SER A 8 -4.79 -2.47 -8.07
N PRO A 9 -6.09 -2.79 -8.25
CA PRO A 9 -6.83 -2.44 -9.48
C PRO A 9 -7.10 -0.94 -9.64
N ALA A 10 -6.54 -0.07 -8.79
CA ALA A 10 -6.73 1.37 -8.89
C ALA A 10 -6.18 1.91 -10.21
N ASN A 11 -6.91 2.86 -10.80
CA ASN A 11 -6.49 3.57 -12.01
C ASN A 11 -5.78 4.86 -11.60
N LEU A 12 -4.50 4.99 -11.93
CA LEU A 12 -3.71 6.16 -11.52
C LEU A 12 -4.22 7.49 -12.08
N SER A 13 -4.97 7.48 -13.18
CA SER A 13 -5.48 8.72 -13.80
C SER A 13 -6.70 9.30 -13.08
N ASP A 14 -7.50 8.44 -12.45
CA ASP A 14 -8.79 8.80 -11.87
C ASP A 14 -8.77 8.73 -10.33
N ASP A 15 -8.02 7.76 -9.78
CA ASP A 15 -7.95 7.53 -8.34
C ASP A 15 -6.89 8.42 -7.68
N LYS A 16 -7.23 8.90 -6.48
CA LYS A 16 -6.30 9.67 -5.63
C LYS A 16 -5.76 8.87 -4.46
N THR A 17 -6.37 7.71 -4.19
CA THR A 17 -6.04 6.87 -3.05
C THR A 17 -6.20 5.40 -3.40
N ILE A 18 -5.37 4.56 -2.79
CA ILE A 18 -5.43 3.11 -2.88
C ILE A 18 -5.65 2.55 -1.48
N ILE A 19 -6.69 1.75 -1.30
CA ILE A 19 -6.94 1.03 -0.05
C ILE A 19 -6.39 -0.37 -0.21
N HIS A 20 -5.45 -0.76 0.65
CA HIS A 20 -4.75 -2.03 0.57
C HIS A 20 -4.84 -2.77 1.91
N VAL A 21 -5.43 -3.96 1.94
CA VAL A 21 -5.46 -4.81 3.14
C VAL A 21 -4.30 -5.80 3.04
N LEU A 22 -3.44 -5.86 4.07
CA LEU A 22 -2.37 -6.86 4.14
C LEU A 22 -3.01 -8.26 4.29
N GLU A 23 -2.42 -9.27 3.64
CA GLU A 23 -3.01 -10.61 3.61
C GLU A 23 -2.84 -11.36 4.94
N LYS A 24 -1.84 -10.98 5.73
CA LYS A 24 -1.58 -11.56 7.05
C LYS A 24 -2.34 -10.86 8.18
N GLU A 25 -2.60 -11.64 9.21
CA GLU A 25 -3.09 -11.13 10.50
C GLU A 25 -1.94 -10.61 11.37
N TYR A 26 -2.21 -9.55 12.13
CA TYR A 26 -1.27 -8.88 13.02
C TYR A 26 -1.89 -8.60 14.39
N GLN A 27 -1.13 -8.80 15.47
CA GLN A 27 -1.59 -8.49 16.85
C GLN A 27 -1.43 -7.02 17.22
N GLU A 28 -0.51 -6.32 16.54
CA GLU A 28 -0.24 -4.90 16.68
C GLU A 28 0.06 -4.32 15.29
N LEU A 29 -0.07 -3.01 15.13
CA LEU A 29 0.20 -2.36 13.85
C LEU A 29 1.69 -2.53 13.48
N PRO A 30 2.02 -3.24 12.38
CA PRO A 30 3.40 -3.46 11.99
C PRO A 30 4.03 -2.18 11.45
N HIS A 31 5.37 -2.13 11.40
CA HIS A 31 6.04 -1.09 10.65
C HIS A 31 5.90 -1.38 9.14
N ILE A 32 5.30 -0.46 8.40
CA ILE A 32 4.98 -0.64 6.97
C ILE A 32 5.94 0.17 6.12
N ILE A 33 6.56 -0.49 5.15
CA ILE A 33 7.46 0.12 4.17
C ILE A 33 6.81 0.00 2.79
N LEU A 34 6.67 1.13 2.09
CA LEU A 34 6.23 1.17 0.71
C LEU A 34 7.43 1.15 -0.23
N SER A 35 7.49 0.15 -1.11
CA SER A 35 8.41 0.09 -2.24
C SER A 35 7.65 0.40 -3.52
N ASN A 36 7.83 1.60 -4.06
CA ASN A 36 7.20 2.06 -5.29
C ASN A 36 7.95 1.52 -6.52
N GLN A 37 7.21 0.92 -7.47
CA GLN A 37 7.73 0.24 -8.65
C GLN A 37 7.10 0.75 -9.95
N CYS A 38 6.36 1.86 -9.91
CA CYS A 38 5.83 2.52 -11.11
C CYS A 38 6.31 3.97 -11.22
N ASP A 39 6.14 4.54 -12.41
CA ASP A 39 6.43 5.94 -12.72
C ASP A 39 5.27 6.85 -12.31
N ALA A 40 4.96 6.82 -11.00
CA ALA A 40 4.01 7.69 -10.32
C ALA A 40 4.47 7.86 -8.86
N PHE A 41 4.08 8.95 -8.19
CA PHE A 41 4.42 9.17 -6.79
C PHE A 41 3.35 8.57 -5.87
N LEU A 42 3.73 7.48 -5.18
CA LEU A 42 2.91 6.81 -4.17
C LEU A 42 3.50 7.04 -2.77
N TYR A 43 2.64 7.24 -1.78
CA TYR A 43 3.04 7.44 -0.38
C TYR A 43 1.99 6.87 0.57
N ILE A 44 2.38 6.47 1.78
CA ILE A 44 1.44 6.01 2.81
C ILE A 44 0.77 7.23 3.43
N ILE A 45 -0.57 7.29 3.38
CA ILE A 45 -1.38 8.29 4.08
C ILE A 45 -1.61 7.84 5.51
N ASP A 46 -2.07 6.60 5.68
CA ASP A 46 -2.45 6.04 6.97
C ASP A 46 -2.35 4.51 6.95
N ALA A 47 -2.24 3.92 8.14
CA ALA A 47 -2.31 2.49 8.35
C ALA A 47 -3.08 2.18 9.64
N VAL A 48 -4.15 1.41 9.53
CA VAL A 48 -5.06 1.10 10.62
C VAL A 48 -5.12 -0.40 10.85
N LEU A 49 -5.09 -0.82 12.12
CA LEU A 49 -5.35 -2.19 12.54
C LEU A 49 -6.81 -2.30 13.01
N GLU A 50 -7.62 -3.07 12.30
CA GLU A 50 -9.00 -3.36 12.67
C GLU A 50 -9.15 -4.85 12.99
N GLY A 51 -9.33 -5.16 14.28
CA GLY A 51 -9.18 -6.54 14.77
C GLY A 51 -7.74 -7.01 14.57
N ASN A 52 -7.56 -8.01 13.71
CA ASN A 52 -6.23 -8.52 13.34
C ASN A 52 -5.81 -8.15 11.92
N MET A 53 -6.61 -7.39 11.17
CA MET A 53 -6.30 -7.05 9.78
C MET A 53 -5.76 -5.63 9.68
N VAL A 54 -4.71 -5.45 8.89
CA VAL A 54 -4.07 -4.16 8.66
C VAL A 54 -4.51 -3.61 7.31
N THR A 55 -5.11 -2.43 7.32
CA THR A 55 -5.47 -1.68 6.12
C THR A 55 -4.54 -0.48 5.97
N VAL A 56 -3.84 -0.41 4.84
CA VAL A 56 -2.94 0.66 4.46
C VAL A 56 -3.63 1.51 3.40
N THR A 57 -3.71 2.81 3.64
CA THR A 57 -4.18 3.77 2.63
C THR A 57 -2.97 4.44 1.99
N LEU A 58 -2.81 4.26 0.68
CA LEU A 58 -1.80 4.96 -0.11
C LEU A 58 -2.43 6.16 -0.82
N GLY A 59 -1.68 7.25 -0.90
CA GLY A 59 -2.01 8.40 -1.74
C GLY A 59 -1.33 8.29 -3.10
N ILE A 60 -2.04 8.75 -4.13
CA ILE A 60 -1.54 8.94 -5.48
C ILE A 60 -1.39 10.45 -5.68
N SER A 61 -0.20 10.90 -6.10
CA SER A 61 0.06 12.31 -6.41
C SER A 61 0.47 12.46 -7.88
N GLN A 62 1.72 12.85 -8.15
CA GLN A 62 2.22 13.05 -9.50
C GLN A 62 2.24 11.72 -10.26
N VAL A 63 1.43 11.64 -11.31
CA VAL A 63 1.44 10.53 -12.27
C VAL A 63 2.18 11.00 -13.51
N TYR A 64 3.21 10.25 -13.90
CA TYR A 64 4.02 10.57 -15.06
C TYR A 64 3.55 9.74 -16.26
N THR A 65 4.06 8.53 -16.41
CA THR A 65 3.74 7.65 -17.55
C THR A 65 3.00 6.37 -17.17
N ALA A 66 2.90 6.06 -15.87
CA ALA A 66 2.24 4.85 -15.40
C ALA A 66 0.71 4.94 -15.53
N SER A 67 0.11 3.89 -16.08
CA SER A 67 -1.36 3.72 -16.12
C SER A 67 -1.91 3.01 -14.88
N GLU A 68 -1.12 2.10 -14.31
CA GLU A 68 -1.49 1.26 -13.17
C GLU A 68 -0.46 1.37 -12.03
N PRO A 69 -0.89 1.28 -10.76
CA PRO A 69 0.01 1.31 -9.62
C PRO A 69 0.76 -0.01 -9.50
N ALA A 70 2.09 0.06 -9.49
CA ALA A 70 2.95 -1.06 -9.13
C ALA A 70 3.71 -0.70 -7.86
N TYR A 71 3.47 -1.47 -6.80
CA TYR A 71 4.14 -1.29 -5.51
C TYR A 71 4.16 -2.58 -4.72
N THR A 72 5.01 -2.63 -3.70
CA THR A 72 5.03 -3.66 -2.67
C THR A 72 4.97 -3.03 -1.30
N LEU A 73 4.09 -3.55 -0.43
CA LEU A 73 4.09 -3.21 0.98
C LEU A 73 4.83 -4.29 1.75
N ILE A 74 5.81 -3.88 2.55
CA ILE A 74 6.57 -4.77 3.43
C ILE A 74 6.18 -4.43 4.85
N ALA A 75 5.59 -5.40 5.54
CA ALA A 75 5.22 -5.28 6.95
C ALA A 75 6.24 -6.00 7.85
N LEU A 76 6.82 -5.24 8.78
CA LEU A 76 7.74 -5.70 9.81
C LEU A 76 7.01 -5.70 11.15
N ALA A 77 6.57 -6.88 11.59
CA ALA A 77 6.05 -7.14 12.92
C ALA A 77 7.13 -7.82 13.78
N LYS A 78 7.10 -7.56 15.09
CA LYS A 78 8.00 -8.17 16.07
C LYS A 78 7.66 -9.62 16.36
#